data_AF-A0A1X7GLZ6-F1
#
_entry.id   AF-A0A1X7GLZ6-F1
#
_cell.length_a   1.000
_cell.length_b   1.000
_cell.length_c   1.000
_cell.angle_alpha   90.00
_cell.angle_beta   90.00
_cell.angle_gamma   90.00
#
_symmetry.space_group_name_H-M   'P 1'
#
loop_
_entity.id
_entity.type
_entity.pdbx_description
1 polymer ?
#
loop_
_entity_poly.entity_id
_entity_poly.type
_entity_poly.pdbx_seq_one_letter_code
_entity_poly.pdbx_strand_id
1 'polypeptide(L)'
;MDSRIGYDTDFLAWTEEQARLLREAAGGKVSSSLDFANLAEEVESIGRRDVRDAKQRLRQVITGLLRCQYVPNTDRDREFRSSILYERFLAEQILKDSPSLPVRIELTELYESAVQLLSDEIAQTGNGPLPAECPYSLDQLLDSGWWPTNRHGLT
;
A
#
# COMPACT_ATOMS: atom_id res chain seq x y z
N MET A 1 -7.45 -24.62 22.19
CA MET A 1 -7.58 -24.00 20.86
C MET A 1 -6.19 -23.52 20.49
N ASP A 2 -5.65 -23.96 19.36
CA ASP A 2 -4.31 -23.56 18.94
C ASP A 2 -4.37 -22.05 18.61
N SER A 3 -3.77 -21.22 19.45
CA SER A 3 -3.84 -19.75 19.39
C SER A 3 -2.97 -19.14 18.28
N ARG A 4 -2.60 -19.95 17.29
CA ARG A 4 -1.67 -19.57 16.23
C ARG A 4 -2.40 -18.74 15.19
N ILE A 5 -1.81 -17.61 14.83
CA ILE A 5 -2.20 -16.85 13.64
C ILE A 5 -2.04 -17.78 12.44
N GLY A 6 -3.08 -17.89 11.62
CA GLY A 6 -3.07 -18.76 10.44
C GLY A 6 -2.42 -18.05 9.25
N TYR A 7 -1.64 -18.79 8.46
CA TYR A 7 -1.04 -18.30 7.22
C TYR A 7 -2.08 -17.65 6.29
N ASP A 8 -3.24 -18.30 6.12
CA ASP A 8 -4.33 -17.82 5.26
C ASP A 8 -5.25 -16.77 5.92
N THR A 9 -5.00 -16.40 7.20
CA THR A 9 -5.88 -15.48 7.95
C THR A 9 -5.30 -14.08 8.08
N ASP A 10 -3.99 -13.98 8.30
CA ASP A 10 -3.27 -12.72 8.38
C ASP A 10 -1.80 -13.01 8.09
N PHE A 11 -1.43 -12.91 6.83
CA PHE A 11 -0.13 -13.32 6.36
C PHE A 11 0.99 -12.49 7.00
N LEU A 12 0.82 -11.17 7.10
CA LEU A 12 1.77 -10.30 7.79
C LEU A 12 1.97 -10.74 9.25
N ALA A 13 0.89 -10.85 10.02
CA ALA A 13 1.01 -11.22 11.43
C ALA A 13 1.55 -12.66 11.60
N TRP A 14 1.25 -13.55 10.65
CA TRP A 14 1.85 -14.89 10.60
C TRP A 14 3.36 -14.83 10.38
N THR A 15 3.87 -14.04 9.42
CA THR A 15 5.32 -13.93 9.17
C THR A 15 6.09 -13.45 10.40
N GLU A 16 5.53 -12.47 11.13
CA GLU A 16 6.15 -11.94 12.35
C GLU A 16 6.18 -12.98 13.46
N GLU A 17 5.06 -13.70 13.66
CA GLU A 17 4.98 -14.75 14.66
C GLU A 17 5.93 -15.91 14.34
N GLN A 18 6.04 -16.32 13.07
CA GLN A 18 6.98 -17.38 12.68
C GLN A 18 8.43 -16.94 12.84
N ALA A 19 8.77 -15.71 12.47
CA ALA A 19 10.12 -15.18 12.69
C ALA A 19 10.48 -15.15 14.19
N ARG A 20 9.53 -14.75 15.06
CA ARG A 20 9.70 -14.78 16.52
C ARG A 20 9.95 -16.22 17.02
N LEU A 21 9.12 -17.17 16.61
CA LEU A 21 9.24 -18.59 17.01
C LEU A 21 10.56 -19.22 16.55
N LEU A 22 11.03 -18.88 15.34
CA LEU A 22 12.31 -19.33 14.82
C LEU A 22 13.49 -18.78 15.63
N ARG A 23 13.45 -17.50 16.01
CA ARG A 23 14.47 -16.89 16.90
C ARG A 23 14.49 -17.58 18.28
N GLU A 24 13.33 -17.90 18.84
CA GLU A 24 13.24 -18.64 20.12
C GLU A 24 13.78 -20.06 20.00
N ALA A 25 13.50 -20.75 18.89
CA ALA A 25 14.04 -22.07 18.62
C ALA A 25 15.58 -22.05 18.49
N ALA A 26 16.14 -21.01 17.87
CA ALA A 26 17.59 -20.82 17.73
C ALA A 26 18.32 -20.72 19.10
N GLY A 27 17.68 -20.08 20.09
CA GLY A 27 18.20 -19.97 21.46
C GLY A 27 17.92 -21.20 22.35
N GLY A 28 17.13 -22.15 21.86
CA GLY A 28 16.68 -23.34 22.60
C GLY A 28 17.57 -24.57 22.43
N LYS A 29 17.19 -25.67 23.10
CA LYS A 29 17.87 -26.99 22.99
C LYS A 29 17.44 -27.80 21.75
N VAL A 30 16.88 -27.17 20.73
CA VAL A 30 16.42 -27.88 19.53
C VAL A 30 17.64 -28.38 18.77
N SER A 31 17.87 -29.69 18.77
CA SER A 31 18.93 -30.30 17.97
C SER A 31 18.46 -30.35 16.52
N SER A 32 18.98 -29.43 15.71
CA SER A 32 18.69 -29.30 14.29
C SER A 32 19.91 -28.72 13.57
N SER A 33 20.10 -29.10 12.31
CA SER A 33 21.10 -28.50 11.42
C SER A 33 20.56 -27.27 10.67
N LEU A 34 19.33 -26.84 10.96
CA LEU A 34 18.71 -25.68 10.33
C LEU A 34 19.27 -24.38 10.89
N ASP A 35 19.51 -23.42 10.01
CA ASP A 35 19.91 -22.06 10.36
C ASP A 35 18.68 -21.22 10.72
N PHE A 36 18.18 -21.43 11.94
CA PHE A 36 16.98 -20.76 12.42
C PHE A 36 17.08 -19.23 12.43
N ALA A 37 18.26 -18.67 12.63
CA ALA A 37 18.46 -17.23 12.65
C ALA A 37 18.23 -16.62 11.26
N ASN A 38 18.84 -17.20 10.22
CA ASN A 38 18.63 -16.73 8.85
C ASN A 38 17.22 -17.04 8.34
N LEU A 39 16.64 -18.19 8.71
CA LEU A 39 15.25 -18.50 8.36
C LEU A 39 14.26 -17.51 8.98
N ALA A 40 14.46 -17.10 10.22
CA ALA A 40 13.63 -16.08 10.86
C ALA A 40 13.68 -14.75 10.09
N GLU A 41 14.88 -14.34 9.68
CA GLU A 41 15.08 -13.12 8.92
C GLU A 41 14.39 -13.17 7.55
N GLU A 42 14.54 -14.27 6.82
CA GLU A 42 13.90 -14.45 5.52
C GLU A 42 12.37 -14.39 5.64
N VAL A 43 11.79 -15.06 6.64
CA VAL A 43 10.33 -15.04 6.87
C VAL A 43 9.84 -13.63 7.21
N GLU A 44 10.51 -12.92 8.13
CA GLU A 44 10.15 -11.54 8.47
C GLU A 44 10.32 -10.60 7.26
N SER A 45 11.33 -10.85 6.41
CA SER A 45 11.59 -10.06 5.22
C SER A 45 10.45 -10.13 4.20
N ILE A 46 9.74 -11.26 4.12
CA ILE A 46 8.58 -11.44 3.25
C ILE A 46 7.44 -10.53 3.71
N GLY A 47 7.08 -10.55 5.00
CA GLY A 47 6.07 -9.63 5.54
C GLY A 47 6.43 -8.16 5.34
N ARG A 48 7.70 -7.79 5.57
CA ARG A 48 8.18 -6.42 5.30
C ARG A 48 8.09 -6.04 3.82
N ARG A 49 8.24 -7.01 2.89
CA ARG A 49 8.11 -6.77 1.45
C ARG A 49 6.67 -6.43 1.08
N ASP A 50 5.71 -7.16 1.61
CA ASP A 50 4.28 -6.94 1.33
C ASP A 50 3.80 -5.59 1.87
N VAL A 51 4.27 -5.20 3.06
CA VAL A 51 4.03 -3.84 3.59
C VAL A 51 4.56 -2.76 2.64
N ARG A 52 5.78 -2.94 2.12
CA ARG A 52 6.35 -1.98 1.16
C ARG A 52 5.59 -1.97 -0.16
N ASP A 53 5.15 -3.13 -0.64
CA ASP A 53 4.38 -3.21 -1.89
C ASP A 53 3.00 -2.56 -1.71
N ALA A 54 2.26 -2.84 -0.64
CA ALA A 54 0.99 -2.17 -0.34
C ALA A 54 1.14 -0.64 -0.29
N LYS A 55 2.16 -0.14 0.41
CA LYS A 55 2.50 1.30 0.44
C LYS A 55 2.78 1.85 -0.96
N GLN A 56 3.54 1.11 -1.78
CA GLN A 56 3.83 1.47 -3.16
C GLN A 56 2.55 1.57 -4.00
N ARG A 57 1.69 0.55 -3.97
CA ARG A 57 0.43 0.50 -4.70
C ARG A 57 -0.47 1.68 -4.32
N LEU A 58 -0.68 1.89 -3.04
CA LEU A 58 -1.51 3.01 -2.54
C LEU A 58 -0.94 4.37 -2.92
N ARG A 59 0.39 4.56 -2.91
CA ARG A 59 1.02 5.79 -3.40
C ARG A 59 0.75 6.03 -4.88
N GLN A 60 0.78 4.97 -5.71
CA GLN A 60 0.44 5.09 -7.13
C GLN A 60 -1.03 5.44 -7.34
N VAL A 61 -1.93 4.87 -6.54
CA VAL A 61 -3.35 5.25 -6.56
C VAL A 61 -3.51 6.72 -6.19
N ILE A 62 -2.92 7.19 -5.08
CA ILE A 62 -2.98 8.61 -4.66
C ILE A 62 -2.46 9.52 -5.78
N THR A 63 -1.29 9.22 -6.34
CA THR A 63 -0.70 9.94 -7.48
C THR A 63 -1.69 10.00 -8.65
N GLY A 64 -2.25 8.85 -9.03
CA GLY A 64 -3.20 8.77 -10.13
C GLY A 64 -4.46 9.60 -9.92
N LEU A 65 -5.04 9.55 -8.71
CA LEU A 65 -6.24 10.31 -8.36
C LEU A 65 -5.98 11.81 -8.31
N LEU A 66 -4.81 12.24 -7.82
CA LEU A 66 -4.39 13.64 -7.89
C LEU A 66 -4.25 14.11 -9.34
N ARG A 67 -3.67 13.30 -10.22
CA ARG A 67 -3.61 13.64 -11.66
C ARG A 67 -5.01 13.74 -12.27
N CYS A 68 -5.95 12.85 -11.93
CA CYS A 68 -7.34 12.98 -12.37
C CYS A 68 -8.00 14.28 -11.89
N GLN A 69 -7.68 14.75 -10.69
CA GLN A 69 -8.24 15.99 -10.15
C GLN A 69 -7.63 17.26 -10.76
N TYR A 70 -6.32 17.24 -11.02
CA TYR A 70 -5.51 18.44 -11.24
C TYR A 70 -4.82 18.52 -12.62
N VAL A 71 -4.78 17.43 -13.38
CA VAL A 71 -4.18 17.41 -14.72
C VAL A 71 -5.27 17.21 -15.78
N PRO A 72 -5.52 18.21 -16.65
CA PRO A 72 -6.58 18.14 -17.66
C PRO A 72 -6.51 16.91 -18.57
N ASN A 73 -7.68 16.37 -18.93
CA ASN A 73 -7.88 15.22 -19.83
C ASN A 73 -7.33 13.87 -19.33
N THR A 74 -6.68 13.82 -18.18
CA THR A 74 -6.15 12.58 -17.58
C THR A 74 -7.25 11.55 -17.30
N ASP A 75 -8.42 12.01 -16.84
CA ASP A 75 -9.58 11.18 -16.52
C ASP A 75 -10.28 10.60 -17.77
N ARG A 76 -9.95 11.07 -18.97
CA ARG A 76 -10.51 10.59 -20.25
C ARG A 76 -9.68 9.48 -20.88
N ASP A 77 -8.44 9.31 -20.45
CA ASP A 77 -7.52 8.27 -20.90
C ASP A 77 -7.90 6.92 -20.27
N ARG A 78 -8.27 5.95 -21.11
CA ARG A 78 -8.78 4.64 -20.66
C ARG A 78 -7.65 3.77 -20.13
N GLU A 79 -6.50 3.80 -20.78
CA GLU A 79 -5.30 3.08 -20.39
C GLU A 79 -4.81 3.59 -19.03
N PHE A 80 -4.82 4.91 -18.82
CA PHE A 80 -4.48 5.52 -17.55
C PHE A 80 -5.45 5.10 -16.43
N ARG A 81 -6.76 5.18 -16.66
CA ARG A 81 -7.76 4.71 -15.68
C ARG A 81 -7.57 3.23 -15.34
N SER A 82 -7.28 2.41 -16.34
CA SER A 82 -7.02 0.98 -16.15
C SER A 82 -5.78 0.74 -15.28
N SER A 83 -4.75 1.58 -15.40
CA SER A 83 -3.56 1.49 -14.55
C SER A 83 -3.88 1.76 -13.07
N ILE A 84 -4.72 2.77 -12.78
CA ILE A 84 -5.16 3.05 -11.40
C ILE A 84 -5.99 1.89 -10.85
N LEU A 85 -6.92 1.36 -11.65
CA LEU A 85 -7.73 0.20 -11.24
C LEU A 85 -6.86 -1.02 -10.94
N TYR A 86 -5.79 -1.22 -11.70
CA TYR A 86 -4.84 -2.30 -11.47
C TYR A 86 -4.07 -2.12 -10.14
N GLU A 87 -3.57 -0.90 -9.86
CA GLU A 87 -2.88 -0.62 -8.59
C GLU A 87 -3.84 -0.77 -7.39
N ARG A 88 -5.12 -0.36 -7.54
CA ARG A 88 -6.17 -0.59 -6.52
C ARG A 88 -6.38 -2.07 -6.27
N PHE A 89 -6.53 -2.87 -7.34
CA PHE A 89 -6.71 -4.32 -7.24
C PHE A 89 -5.54 -4.98 -6.51
N LEU A 90 -4.30 -4.64 -6.87
CA LEU A 90 -3.10 -5.17 -6.21
C LEU A 90 -3.06 -4.80 -4.72
N ALA A 91 -3.34 -3.53 -4.39
CA ALA A 91 -3.40 -3.09 -2.99
C ALA A 91 -4.46 -3.87 -2.21
N GLU A 92 -5.66 -4.03 -2.78
CA GLU A 92 -6.76 -4.77 -2.15
C GLU A 92 -6.39 -6.23 -1.89
N GLN A 93 -5.73 -6.92 -2.83
CA GLN A 93 -5.29 -8.31 -2.62
C GLN A 93 -4.31 -8.42 -1.44
N ILE A 94 -3.30 -7.54 -1.38
CA ILE A 94 -2.31 -7.57 -0.29
C ILE A 94 -2.98 -7.31 1.07
N LEU A 95 -3.91 -6.35 1.13
CA LEU A 95 -4.63 -6.02 2.37
C LEU A 95 -5.62 -7.12 2.79
N LYS A 96 -6.21 -7.83 1.82
CA LYS A 96 -7.07 -8.98 2.09
C LYS A 96 -6.30 -10.14 2.70
N ASP A 97 -5.08 -10.40 2.21
CA ASP A 97 -4.21 -11.45 2.73
C ASP A 97 -3.59 -11.06 4.08
N SER A 98 -3.52 -9.77 4.39
CA SER A 98 -2.97 -9.23 5.66
C SER A 98 -3.90 -8.22 6.32
N PRO A 99 -4.99 -8.64 6.99
CA PRO A 99 -5.96 -7.73 7.62
C PRO A 99 -5.41 -6.84 8.72
N SER A 100 -4.24 -7.16 9.32
CA SER A 100 -3.52 -6.30 10.27
C SER A 100 -2.68 -5.19 9.60
N LEU A 101 -2.43 -5.28 8.29
CA LEU A 101 -1.60 -4.32 7.55
C LEU A 101 -2.18 -2.90 7.48
N PRO A 102 -3.51 -2.68 7.29
CA PRO A 102 -4.11 -1.34 7.22
C PRO A 102 -3.71 -0.40 8.34
N VAL A 103 -3.56 -0.90 9.58
CA VAL A 103 -3.22 -0.08 10.75
C VAL A 103 -1.80 0.49 10.69
N ARG A 104 -0.95 -0.06 9.80
CA ARG A 104 0.46 0.34 9.61
C ARG A 104 0.64 1.28 8.41
N ILE A 105 -0.44 1.64 7.73
CA ILE A 105 -0.41 2.53 6.58
C ILE A 105 -0.65 3.97 7.06
N GLU A 106 0.41 4.76 6.99
CA GLU A 106 0.35 6.20 7.21
C GLU A 106 0.06 6.91 5.88
N LEU A 107 -1.21 7.26 5.64
CA LEU A 107 -1.63 7.91 4.39
C LEU A 107 -0.93 9.26 4.18
N THR A 108 -0.59 9.97 5.24
CA THR A 108 0.16 11.24 5.17
C THR A 108 1.51 11.05 4.49
N GLU A 109 2.28 10.02 4.88
CA GLU A 109 3.59 9.70 4.28
C GLU A 109 3.45 9.41 2.77
N LEU A 110 2.45 8.61 2.41
CA LEU A 110 2.20 8.25 1.01
C LEU A 110 1.76 9.46 0.19
N TYR A 111 0.92 10.31 0.77
CA TYR A 111 0.43 11.53 0.15
C TYR A 111 1.56 12.54 -0.09
N GLU A 112 2.39 12.82 0.92
CA GLU A 112 3.54 13.72 0.78
C GLU A 112 4.46 13.27 -0.36
N SER A 113 4.73 11.96 -0.44
CA SER A 113 5.53 11.41 -1.54
C SER A 113 4.84 11.54 -2.90
N ALA A 114 3.53 11.33 -2.99
CA ALA A 114 2.76 11.54 -4.22
C ALA A 114 2.74 13.02 -4.67
N VAL A 115 2.61 13.95 -3.71
CA VAL A 115 2.67 15.39 -3.96
C VAL A 115 4.04 15.79 -4.53
N GLN A 116 5.14 15.28 -3.96
CA GLN A 116 6.49 15.55 -4.47
C GLN A 116 6.68 15.06 -5.91
N LEU A 117 6.06 13.95 -6.28
CA LEU A 117 6.14 13.41 -7.65
C LEU A 117 5.32 14.23 -8.66
N LEU A 118 4.32 14.99 -8.20
CA LEU A 118 3.38 15.72 -9.07
C LEU A 118 3.48 17.23 -8.99
N SER A 119 4.23 17.78 -8.05
CA SER A 119 4.27 19.23 -7.79
C SER A 119 4.56 20.03 -9.05
N ASP A 120 5.54 19.57 -9.85
CA ASP A 120 5.96 20.25 -11.08
C ASP A 120 4.93 20.12 -12.19
N GLU A 121 4.32 18.94 -12.36
CA GLU A 121 3.26 18.70 -13.34
C GLU A 121 2.04 19.58 -13.03
N ILE A 122 1.58 19.58 -11.77
CA ILE A 122 0.38 20.30 -11.34
C ILE A 122 0.59 21.81 -11.37
N ALA A 123 1.78 22.31 -10.99
CA ALA A 123 2.11 23.73 -11.06
C ALA A 123 1.94 24.31 -12.48
N GLN A 124 2.22 23.52 -13.52
CA GLN A 124 2.08 23.93 -14.92
C GLN A 124 0.62 24.04 -15.38
N THR A 125 -0.31 23.43 -14.66
CA THR A 125 -1.73 23.38 -15.06
C THR A 125 -2.54 24.60 -14.61
N GLY A 126 -2.06 25.36 -13.61
CA GLY A 126 -2.76 26.51 -13.06
C GLY A 126 -3.99 26.21 -12.19
N ASN A 127 -4.25 24.94 -11.85
CA ASN A 127 -5.47 24.50 -11.15
C ASN A 127 -5.45 24.66 -9.62
N GLY A 128 -4.61 25.57 -9.13
CA GLY A 128 -4.43 25.86 -7.72
C GLY A 128 -3.58 24.81 -6.99
N PRO A 129 -3.28 25.08 -5.71
CA PRO A 129 -2.40 24.23 -4.93
C PRO A 129 -3.07 22.88 -4.58
N LEU A 130 -2.21 21.89 -4.37
CA LEU A 130 -2.58 20.63 -3.72
C LEU A 130 -3.00 20.90 -2.26
N PRO A 131 -3.95 20.13 -1.69
CA PRO A 131 -4.32 20.27 -0.29
C PRO A 131 -3.13 20.01 0.64
N ALA A 132 -3.10 20.63 1.81
CA ALA A 132 -2.04 20.42 2.79
C ALA A 132 -2.07 19.00 3.40
N GLU A 133 -3.26 18.38 3.44
CA GLU A 133 -3.48 17.04 3.98
C GLU A 133 -4.02 16.11 2.89
N CYS A 134 -3.82 14.81 3.05
CA CYS A 134 -4.35 13.82 2.11
C CYS A 134 -5.89 13.92 2.03
N PRO A 135 -6.48 14.20 0.85
CA PRO A 135 -7.93 14.34 0.71
C PRO A 135 -8.66 12.99 0.60
N TYR A 136 -7.94 11.87 0.70
CA TYR A 136 -8.46 10.54 0.46
C TYR A 136 -8.39 9.68 1.72
N SER A 137 -9.46 8.95 1.98
CA SER A 137 -9.48 7.85 2.95
C SER A 137 -8.97 6.55 2.32
N LEU A 138 -8.54 5.59 3.13
CA LEU A 138 -8.13 4.27 2.64
C LEU A 138 -9.26 3.58 1.86
N ASP A 139 -10.50 3.67 2.33
CA ASP A 139 -11.67 3.10 1.64
C ASP A 139 -11.83 3.68 0.23
N GLN A 140 -11.66 4.99 0.06
CA GLN A 140 -11.70 5.64 -1.26
C GLN A 140 -10.53 5.22 -2.15
N LEU A 141 -9.35 4.94 -1.58
CA LEU A 141 -8.18 4.44 -2.31
C LEU A 141 -8.35 2.98 -2.75
N LEU A 142 -9.27 2.22 -2.14
CA LEU A 142 -9.54 0.83 -2.51
C LEU A 142 -10.80 0.68 -3.37
N ASP A 143 -11.75 1.61 -3.29
CA ASP A 143 -13.00 1.57 -4.06
C ASP A 143 -12.79 1.82 -5.57
N SER A 144 -12.89 0.74 -6.37
CA SER A 144 -12.80 0.80 -7.83
C SER A 144 -13.85 1.67 -8.52
N GLY A 145 -15.02 1.87 -7.90
CA GLY A 145 -16.10 2.71 -8.40
C GLY A 145 -15.92 4.19 -8.05
N TRP A 146 -15.09 4.50 -7.05
CA TRP A 146 -14.90 5.86 -6.58
C TRP A 146 -13.80 6.60 -7.36
N TRP A 147 -14.15 7.79 -7.84
CA TRP A 147 -13.24 8.72 -8.52
C TRP A 147 -13.49 10.14 -8.02
N PRO A 148 -12.44 10.95 -7.84
CA PRO A 148 -12.61 12.31 -7.39
C PRO A 148 -13.20 13.21 -8.48
N THR A 149 -13.92 14.26 -8.06
CA THR A 149 -14.38 15.32 -8.95
C THR A 149 -13.19 16.07 -9.56
N ASN A 150 -13.16 16.21 -10.89
CA ASN A 150 -12.14 17.00 -11.57
C ASN A 150 -12.28 18.50 -11.24
N ARG A 151 -11.15 19.23 -11.21
CA ARG A 151 -11.12 20.67 -10.89
C ARG A 151 -11.05 21.58 -12.10
N HIS A 152 -11.04 21.00 -13.31
CA HIS A 152 -10.81 21.75 -14.54
C HIS A 152 -12.05 22.38 -15.15
N GLY A 153 -13.22 22.25 -14.51
CA GLY A 153 -14.48 22.76 -15.04
C GLY A 153 -14.75 22.19 -16.43
N LEU A 154 -15.48 21.09 -16.51
CA LEU A 154 -15.97 20.59 -17.79
C LEU A 154 -16.65 21.74 -18.55
N THR A 155 -16.00 22.19 -19.62
CA THR A 155 -16.65 22.86 -20.76
C THR A 155 -16.88 21.83 -21.84
#